data_AF-M5AH89-F1
#
_entry.id   AF-M5AH89-F1
#
_cell.length_a   1.000
_cell.length_b   1.000
_cell.length_c   1.000
_cell.angle_alpha   90.00
_cell.angle_beta   90.00
_cell.angle_gamma   90.00
#
_symmetry.space_group_name_H-M   'P 1'
#
loop_
_entity.id
_entity.type
_entity.pdbx_description
1 polymer ?
#
loop_
_entity_poly.entity_id
_entity_poly.type
_entity_poly.pdbx_seq_one_letter_code
_entity_poly.pdbx_strand_id
1 'polypeptide(L)' 'MTEDQIKFRNYLISIYQDQRNDIIRTVMWMANHFNRLPHEIHAAYLRLSSLERNAVIREVCMMGGKA' A
#
# COMPACT_ATOMS: atom_id res chain seq x y z
N MET A 1 6.98 -7.03 -11.03
CA MET A 1 5.81 -6.91 -10.14
C MET A 1 4.62 -7.59 -10.80
N THR A 2 3.79 -8.30 -10.04
CA THR A 2 2.51 -8.86 -10.51
C THR A 2 1.45 -7.76 -10.64
N GLU A 3 0.34 -8.05 -11.32
CA GLU A 3 -0.78 -7.11 -11.46
C GLU A 3 -1.34 -6.69 -10.09
N ASP A 4 -1.48 -7.64 -9.17
CA ASP A 4 -1.96 -7.37 -7.80
C ASP A 4 -0.96 -6.51 -7.01
N GLN A 5 0.36 -6.72 -7.19
CA GLN A 5 1.37 -5.84 -6.60
C GLN A 5 1.27 -4.41 -7.15
N ILE A 6 1.04 -4.23 -8.46
CA ILE A 6 0.92 -2.91 -9.09
C ILE A 6 -0.34 -2.20 -8.57
N LYS A 7 -1.48 -2.89 -8.52
CA LYS A 7 -2.74 -2.35 -7.98
C LYS A 7 -2.58 -1.91 -6.53
N PHE A 8 -2.06 -2.79 -5.68
CA PHE A 8 -1.84 -2.49 -4.28
C PHE A 8 -0.85 -1.34 -4.09
N ARG A 9 0.27 -1.33 -4.83
CA ARG A 9 1.27 -0.26 -4.78
C ARG A 9 0.70 1.09 -5.17
N ASN A 10 0.01 1.19 -6.31
CA ASN A 10 -0.52 2.47 -6.78
C ASN A 10 -1.52 3.06 -5.79
N TYR A 11 -2.38 2.20 -5.21
CA TYR A 11 -3.28 2.62 -4.15
C TYR A 11 -2.52 3.05 -2.89
N LEU A 12 -1.54 2.26 -2.43
CA LEU A 12 -0.74 2.59 -1.26
C LEU A 12 0.03 3.91 -1.42
N ILE A 13 0.53 4.23 -2.62
CA ILE A 13 1.17 5.51 -2.94
C ILE A 13 0.19 6.67 -2.78
N SER A 14 -1.04 6.55 -3.26
CA SER A 14 -2.04 7.62 -3.11
C SER A 14 -2.33 7.91 -1.64
N ILE A 15 -2.52 6.87 -0.82
CA ILE A 15 -2.72 7.03 0.62
C ILE A 15 -1.46 7.59 1.29
N TYR A 16 -0.27 7.14 0.87
CA TYR A 16 1.00 7.62 1.40
C TYR A 16 1.16 9.14 1.19
N GLN A 17 0.81 9.64 0.01
CA GLN A 17 0.81 11.07 -0.30
C GLN A 17 -0.24 11.82 0.54
N ASP A 18 -1.45 11.28 0.68
CA ASP A 18 -2.51 11.85 1.52
C ASP A 18 -2.11 11.92 3.00
N GLN A 19 -1.32 10.94 3.46
CA GLN A 19 -0.75 10.89 4.80
C GLN A 19 0.56 11.68 4.95
N ARG A 20 0.84 12.62 4.03
CA ARG A 20 2.03 13.50 4.06
C ARG A 20 3.35 12.75 4.03
N ASN A 21 3.42 11.67 3.26
CA ASN A 21 4.61 10.82 3.12
C ASN A 21 5.05 10.16 4.44
N ASP A 22 4.12 9.92 5.38
CA ASP A 22 4.35 9.19 6.62
C ASP A 22 3.82 7.76 6.51
N ILE A 23 4.74 6.77 6.49
CA ILE A 23 4.37 5.37 6.31
C ILE A 23 3.61 4.81 7.51
N ILE A 24 3.90 5.27 8.74
CA ILE A 24 3.22 4.79 9.94
C ILE A 24 1.75 5.23 9.89
N ARG A 25 1.49 6.48 9.55
CA ARG A 25 0.13 7.00 9.33
C ARG A 25 -0.58 6.26 8.20
N THR A 26 0.13 5.97 7.11
CA THR A 26 -0.39 5.23 5.95
C THR A 26 -0.87 3.84 6.34
N VAL A 27 -0.05 3.06 7.05
CA VAL A 27 -0.39 1.70 7.47
C VAL A 27 -1.54 1.71 8.48
N MET A 28 -1.55 2.65 9.42
CA MET A 28 -2.69 2.81 10.35
C MET A 28 -3.98 3.16 9.61
N TRP A 29 -3.93 4.06 8.63
CA TRP A 29 -5.09 4.41 7.81
C TRP A 29 -5.61 3.18 7.06
N MET A 30 -4.72 2.42 6.42
CA MET A 30 -5.07 1.19 5.70
C MET A 30 -5.73 0.15 6.61
N ALA A 31 -5.21 -0.05 7.82
CA ALA A 31 -5.80 -0.96 8.79
C ALA A 31 -7.21 -0.53 9.21
N ASN A 32 -7.41 0.76 9.48
CA ASN A 32 -8.71 1.30 9.90
C ASN A 32 -9.77 1.32 8.79
N HIS A 33 -9.34 1.33 7.52
CA HIS A 33 -10.23 1.41 6.36
C HIS A 33 -10.30 0.09 5.57
N PHE A 34 -9.71 -0.99 6.08
CA PHE A 34 -9.57 -2.25 5.36
C PHE A 34 -10.89 -2.77 4.77
N ASN A 35 -11.96 -2.76 5.57
CA ASN A 35 -13.30 -3.21 5.16
C ASN A 35 -14.01 -2.27 4.15
N ARG A 36 -13.44 -1.07 3.90
CA ARG A 36 -13.98 -0.04 3.01
C ARG A 36 -13.09 0.19 1.79
N LEU A 37 -12.05 -0.61 1.61
CA LEU A 37 -11.19 -0.51 0.45
C LEU A 37 -11.99 -0.83 -0.83
N PRO A 38 -11.64 -0.22 -1.97
CA PRO A 38 -12.22 -0.61 -3.26
C PRO A 38 -12.07 -2.11 -3.48
N HIS A 39 -13.09 -2.76 -4.03
CA HIS A 39 -13.16 -4.22 -4.16
C HIS A 39 -11.91 -4.82 -4.81
N GLU A 40 -11.42 -4.21 -5.89
CA GLU A 40 -10.23 -4.68 -6.60
C GLU A 40 -8.95 -4.57 -5.77
N ILE A 41 -8.81 -3.53 -4.94
CA ILE A 41 -7.66 -3.34 -4.07
C ILE A 41 -7.70 -4.32 -2.90
N HIS A 42 -8.89 -4.51 -2.31
CA HIS A 42 -9.10 -5.50 -1.27
C HIS A 42 -8.77 -6.91 -1.76
N ALA A 43 -9.25 -7.28 -2.95
CA ALA A 43 -8.96 -8.57 -3.56
C ALA A 43 -7.47 -8.74 -3.88
N ALA A 44 -6.83 -7.70 -4.44
CA ALA A 44 -5.39 -7.71 -4.70
C ALA A 44 -4.60 -7.91 -3.41
N TYR A 45 -4.90 -7.16 -2.34
CA TYR A 45 -4.24 -7.30 -1.04
C TYR A 45 -4.34 -8.71 -0.46
N LEU A 46 -5.53 -9.33 -0.54
CA LEU A 46 -5.77 -10.69 -0.03
C LEU A 46 -5.06 -11.77 -0.83
N ARG A 47 -4.89 -11.59 -2.15
CA ARG A 47 -4.17 -12.54 -3.01
C ARG A 47 -2.66 -12.49 -2.83
N LEU A 48 -2.11 -11.35 -2.41
CA LEU A 48 -0.69 -11.22 -2.13
C LEU A 48 -0.31 -11.97 -0.85
N SER A 49 0.81 -12.68 -0.88
CA SER A 49 1.47 -13.21 0.32
C SER A 49 1.97 -12.08 1.21
N SER A 50 2.30 -12.40 2.47
CA SER A 50 2.92 -11.44 3.39
C SER A 50 4.26 -10.92 2.86
N LEU A 51 5.05 -11.77 2.20
CA LEU A 51 6.32 -11.39 1.56
C LEU A 51 6.10 -10.34 0.47
N GLU A 52 5.12 -10.55 -0.40
CA GLU A 52 4.82 -9.63 -1.50
C GLU A 52 4.23 -8.30 -1.00
N ARG A 53 3.36 -8.34 0.01
CA ARG A 53 2.85 -7.12 0.67
C ARG A 53 3.99 -6.32 1.28
N ASN A 54 4.91 -6.98 1.98
CA ASN A 54 6.08 -6.34 2.57
C ASN A 54 7.02 -5.75 1.51
N ALA A 55 7.18 -6.41 0.35
CA ALA A 55 7.97 -5.88 -0.75
C ALA A 55 7.36 -4.57 -1.30
N VAL A 56 6.05 -4.52 -1.49
CA VAL A 56 5.34 -3.31 -1.92
C VAL A 56 5.49 -2.18 -0.89
N ILE A 57 5.29 -2.47 0.41
CA ILE A 57 5.44 -1.47 1.47
C ILE A 57 6.88 -0.93 1.49
N ARG A 58 7.90 -1.79 1.40
CA ARG A 58 9.31 -1.37 1.33
C ARG A 58 9.55 -0.46 0.14
N GLU A 59 9.00 -0.77 -1.02
CA GLU A 59 9.16 0.06 -2.21
C GLU A 59 8.58 1.47 -1.99
N VAL A 60 7.39 1.58 -1.38
CA VAL A 60 6.77 2.88 -1.06
C VAL A 60 7.60 3.65 -0.03
N CYS A 61 8.14 3.01 1.01
CA CYS A 61 9.05 3.66 1.97
C CYS A 61 10.27 4.28 1.30
N MET A 62 10.84 3.61 0.29
CA MET A 62 12.03 4.06 -0.42
C MET A 62 11.76 5.25 -1.36
N MET A 63 10.49 5.61 -1.64
CA MET A 63 10.15 6.80 -2.42
C MET A 63 10.41 8.11 -1.66
N GLY A 64 10.25 8.12 -0.34
CA GLY A 64 10.49 9.30 0.51
C GLY A 64 11.98 9.56 0.80
N GLY A 65 12.87 8.63 0.48
CA GLY A 65 14.32 8.75 0.70
C GLY A 65 15.09 9.47 -0.41
N LYS A 66 14.39 10.02 -1.41
CA LYS A 66 14.97 10.85 -2.49
C LYS A 66 14.66 12.33 -2.28
N ALA A 67 14.88 12.82 -1.07
CA ALA A 67 14.84 14.24 -0.73
C ALA A 67 16.27 14.77 -0.57
#